data_AF-A0A7C4VLZ7-F1
#
_entry.id   AF-A0A7C4VLZ7-F1
#
_cell.length_a   1.000
_cell.length_b   1.000
_cell.length_c   1.000
_cell.angle_alpha   90.00
_cell.angle_beta   90.00
_cell.angle_gamma   90.00
#
_symmetry.space_group_name_H-M   'P 1'
#
loop_
_entity.id
_entity.type
_entity.pdbx_description
1 polymer ?
#
loop_
_entity_poly.entity_id
_entity_poly.type
_entity_poly.pdbx_seq_one_letter_code
_entity_poly.pdbx_strand_id
1 'polypeptide(L)'
;MSKRIVFIIPSIKNRILTLDSLKRCPMAHGVVISRKKGIAHARNYGAKKAGSGLLVFLDDDLILKDDFWGYVNNTQKGEFSMTFLSGFPCSRVLVIHSEDFWSIGGFDEHIQFTGEDRDFYVRAIDFGLKFKPIPMNVTIHEEHEKREKNIHVAIGGVKENVIFILKYGVKHKEVFKVDFLDRFKKGQIRTLLLQLIYFYYYLFKGVPY
;
A
#
# COMPACT_ATOMS: atom_id res chain seq x y z
N MET A 1 -11.80 -19.46 -19.15
CA MET A 1 -12.74 -18.70 -18.31
C MET A 1 -12.26 -17.25 -18.24
N SER A 2 -13.15 -16.27 -18.42
CA SER A 2 -12.79 -14.85 -18.23
C SER A 2 -12.44 -14.58 -16.77
N LYS A 3 -11.36 -13.86 -16.52
CA LYS A 3 -10.88 -13.51 -15.17
C LYS A 3 -11.84 -12.50 -14.55
N ARG A 4 -12.45 -12.82 -13.40
CA ARG A 4 -13.27 -11.85 -12.66
C ARG A 4 -12.37 -10.79 -12.04
N ILE A 5 -12.55 -9.53 -12.44
CA ILE A 5 -11.78 -8.39 -11.94
C ILE A 5 -12.67 -7.53 -11.06
N VAL A 6 -12.17 -7.16 -9.87
CA VAL A 6 -12.87 -6.24 -8.97
C VAL A 6 -11.93 -5.13 -8.51
N PHE A 7 -12.30 -3.89 -8.84
CA PHE A 7 -11.61 -2.70 -8.35
C PHE A 7 -12.10 -2.34 -6.95
N ILE A 8 -11.18 -2.12 -6.02
CA ILE A 8 -11.47 -1.80 -4.63
C ILE A 8 -10.90 -0.41 -4.33
N ILE A 9 -11.79 0.53 -4.02
CA ILE A 9 -11.41 1.92 -3.76
C ILE A 9 -11.80 2.27 -2.32
N PRO A 10 -10.84 2.36 -1.38
CA PRO A 10 -11.08 2.91 -0.06
C PRO A 10 -11.23 4.43 -0.18
N SER A 11 -12.39 4.96 0.23
CA SER A 11 -12.64 6.40 0.19
C SER A 11 -13.72 6.75 1.19
N ILE A 12 -13.63 7.95 1.78
CA ILE A 12 -14.74 8.60 2.50
C ILE A 12 -15.31 9.80 1.71
N LYS A 13 -14.74 10.13 0.56
CA LYS A 13 -15.13 11.27 -0.28
C LYS A 13 -16.37 10.94 -1.11
N ASN A 14 -17.28 11.90 -1.26
CA ASN A 14 -18.45 11.72 -2.13
C ASN A 14 -18.03 11.60 -3.60
N ARG A 15 -17.08 12.44 -4.04
CA ARG A 15 -16.46 12.37 -5.36
C ARG A 15 -15.22 11.48 -5.31
N ILE A 16 -15.16 10.49 -6.20
CA ILE A 16 -14.03 9.58 -6.38
C ILE A 16 -13.55 9.76 -7.82
N LEU A 17 -12.43 10.44 -7.99
CA LEU A 17 -11.86 10.74 -9.32
C LEU A 17 -11.55 9.45 -10.08
N THR A 18 -11.01 8.45 -9.39
CA THR A 18 -10.58 7.19 -10.00
C THR A 18 -11.69 6.48 -10.78
N LEU A 19 -12.97 6.68 -10.40
CA LEU A 19 -14.11 6.11 -11.14
C LEU A 19 -14.20 6.62 -12.59
N ASP A 20 -13.76 7.85 -12.86
CA ASP A 20 -13.76 8.39 -14.23
C ASP A 20 -12.77 7.63 -15.12
N SER A 21 -11.64 7.20 -14.56
CA SER A 21 -10.69 6.35 -15.29
C SER A 21 -11.21 4.94 -15.53
N LEU A 22 -11.99 4.37 -14.59
CA LEU A 22 -12.56 3.03 -14.73
C LEU A 22 -13.59 2.92 -15.87
N LYS A 23 -14.22 4.04 -16.28
CA LYS A 23 -15.11 4.08 -17.46
C LYS A 23 -14.39 3.67 -18.76
N ARG A 24 -13.05 3.83 -18.81
CA ARG A 24 -12.20 3.46 -19.96
C ARG A 24 -11.59 2.06 -19.83
N CYS A 25 -11.88 1.33 -18.76
CA CYS A 25 -11.36 -0.03 -18.58
C CYS A 25 -11.92 -0.96 -19.67
N PRO A 26 -11.07 -1.62 -20.47
CA PRO A 26 -11.52 -2.46 -21.58
C PRO A 26 -12.03 -3.85 -21.12
N MET A 27 -11.92 -4.16 -19.82
CA MET A 27 -12.26 -5.46 -19.25
C MET A 27 -13.58 -5.40 -18.50
N ALA A 28 -14.37 -6.48 -18.54
CA ALA A 28 -15.53 -6.63 -17.65
C ALA A 28 -15.05 -6.64 -16.19
N HIS A 29 -15.63 -5.78 -15.36
CA HIS A 29 -15.17 -5.59 -13.99
C HIS A 29 -16.30 -5.21 -13.04
N GLY A 30 -16.09 -5.51 -11.75
CA GLY A 30 -16.87 -4.95 -10.64
C GLY A 30 -16.12 -3.82 -9.96
N VAL A 31 -16.83 -3.02 -9.17
CA VAL A 31 -16.26 -1.95 -8.34
C VAL A 31 -16.82 -2.05 -6.92
N VAL A 32 -15.95 -1.98 -5.92
CA VAL A 32 -16.30 -1.92 -4.50
C VAL A 32 -15.71 -0.66 -3.91
N ILE A 33 -16.58 0.24 -3.44
CA ILE A 33 -16.20 1.44 -2.69
C ILE A 33 -16.28 1.10 -1.20
N SER A 34 -15.14 1.16 -0.51
CA SER A 34 -15.07 0.88 0.93
C SER A 34 -15.00 2.16 1.73
N ARG A 35 -16.02 2.40 2.56
CA ARG A 35 -16.19 3.60 3.40
C ARG A 35 -15.73 3.39 4.85
N LYS A 36 -15.05 2.28 5.13
CA LYS A 36 -14.58 1.93 6.48
C LYS A 36 -13.45 2.86 6.93
N LYS A 37 -13.36 3.08 8.24
CA LYS A 37 -12.27 3.85 8.86
C LYS A 37 -11.00 2.99 8.91
N GLY A 38 -9.86 3.58 8.60
CA GLY A 38 -8.56 2.90 8.51
C GLY A 38 -8.33 2.30 7.11
N ILE A 39 -7.21 2.63 6.49
CA ILE A 39 -6.93 2.26 5.09
C ILE A 39 -6.83 0.73 4.92
N ALA A 40 -6.11 0.05 5.82
CA ALA A 40 -5.97 -1.41 5.83
C ALA A 40 -7.33 -2.10 6.00
N HIS A 41 -8.10 -1.67 7.01
CA HIS A 41 -9.44 -2.22 7.26
C HIS A 41 -10.40 -1.98 6.09
N ALA A 42 -10.33 -0.81 5.45
CA ALA A 42 -11.13 -0.50 4.27
C ALA A 42 -10.77 -1.39 3.07
N ARG A 43 -9.48 -1.61 2.81
CA ARG A 43 -9.02 -2.51 1.76
C ARG A 43 -9.41 -3.96 2.04
N ASN A 44 -9.16 -4.48 3.23
CA ASN A 44 -9.56 -5.84 3.63
C ASN A 44 -11.07 -6.06 3.52
N TYR A 45 -11.87 -5.10 3.99
CA TYR A 45 -13.33 -5.15 3.85
C TYR A 45 -13.77 -5.19 2.38
N GLY A 46 -13.13 -4.36 1.54
CA GLY A 46 -13.38 -4.35 0.10
C GLY A 46 -13.02 -5.67 -0.57
N ALA A 47 -11.88 -6.26 -0.22
CA ALA A 47 -11.45 -7.58 -0.70
C ALA A 47 -12.43 -8.68 -0.29
N LYS A 48 -12.92 -8.65 0.95
CA LYS A 48 -13.91 -9.62 1.43
C LYS A 48 -15.22 -9.53 0.67
N LYS A 49 -15.66 -8.31 0.34
CA LYS A 49 -16.85 -8.08 -0.50
C LYS A 49 -16.67 -8.49 -1.96
N ALA A 50 -15.47 -8.30 -2.51
CA ALA A 50 -15.15 -8.68 -3.87
C ALA A 50 -15.27 -10.21 -4.08
N GLY A 51 -14.95 -10.99 -3.04
CA GLY A 51 -14.98 -12.44 -3.07
C GLY A 51 -13.75 -12.99 -3.79
N SER A 52 -13.95 -13.90 -4.74
CA SER A 52 -12.88 -14.50 -5.54
C SER A 52 -12.59 -13.76 -6.84
N GLY A 53 -11.40 -13.98 -7.40
CA GLY A 53 -10.92 -13.35 -8.63
C GLY A 53 -9.69 -12.46 -8.41
N LEU A 54 -9.48 -11.53 -9.34
CA LEU A 54 -8.42 -10.53 -9.30
C LEU A 54 -8.88 -9.30 -8.53
N LEU A 55 -8.14 -8.95 -7.49
CA LEU A 55 -8.35 -7.74 -6.72
C LEU A 55 -7.43 -6.64 -7.25
N VAL A 56 -8.01 -5.46 -7.49
CA VAL A 56 -7.28 -4.26 -7.90
C VAL A 56 -7.57 -3.13 -6.93
N PHE A 57 -6.67 -2.90 -5.97
CA PHE A 57 -6.79 -1.79 -5.03
C PHE A 57 -6.28 -0.51 -5.68
N LEU A 58 -7.06 0.55 -5.56
CA LEU A 58 -6.73 1.86 -6.12
C LEU A 58 -7.07 2.96 -5.11
N ASP A 59 -6.21 3.97 -4.99
CA ASP A 59 -6.57 5.21 -4.30
C ASP A 59 -7.71 5.94 -5.04
N ASP A 60 -8.36 6.89 -4.37
CA ASP A 60 -9.59 7.55 -4.83
C ASP A 60 -9.37 8.79 -5.72
N ASP A 61 -8.11 9.15 -5.96
CA ASP A 61 -7.60 10.35 -6.61
C ASP A 61 -6.58 10.02 -7.74
N LEU A 62 -6.83 8.94 -8.48
CA LEU A 62 -5.95 8.47 -9.55
C LEU A 62 -6.54 8.68 -10.94
N ILE A 63 -5.70 9.14 -11.87
CA ILE A 63 -5.95 9.07 -13.31
C ILE A 63 -5.12 7.91 -13.87
N LEU A 64 -5.80 6.90 -14.44
CA LEU A 64 -5.16 5.69 -14.97
C LEU A 64 -4.91 5.83 -16.48
N LYS A 65 -3.67 5.62 -16.93
CA LYS A 65 -3.35 5.59 -18.37
C LYS A 65 -3.72 4.24 -18.99
N ASP A 66 -3.85 4.17 -20.30
CA ASP A 66 -4.28 2.94 -20.97
C ASP A 66 -3.29 1.77 -20.77
N ASP A 67 -1.99 2.06 -20.66
CA ASP A 67 -0.95 1.06 -20.35
C ASP A 67 -1.19 0.35 -19.01
N PHE A 68 -1.93 0.99 -18.08
CA PHE A 68 -2.28 0.42 -16.78
C PHE A 68 -3.03 -0.92 -16.93
N TRP A 69 -3.90 -1.03 -17.93
CA TRP A 69 -4.74 -2.22 -18.14
C TRP A 69 -3.91 -3.46 -18.44
N GLY A 70 -2.73 -3.29 -19.07
CA GLY A 70 -1.79 -4.39 -19.30
C GLY A 70 -1.33 -5.04 -18.00
N TYR A 71 -1.07 -4.26 -16.94
CA TYR A 71 -0.68 -4.80 -15.63
C TYR A 71 -1.81 -5.60 -14.99
N VAL A 72 -3.05 -5.12 -15.09
CA VAL A 72 -4.23 -5.82 -14.55
C VAL A 72 -4.46 -7.15 -15.29
N ASN A 73 -4.41 -7.12 -16.62
CA ASN A 73 -4.65 -8.30 -17.44
C ASN A 73 -3.57 -9.37 -17.23
N ASN A 74 -2.30 -8.96 -17.15
CA ASN A 74 -1.15 -9.86 -17.16
C ASN A 74 -0.75 -10.44 -15.80
N THR A 75 -1.31 -9.94 -14.67
CA THR A 75 -1.01 -10.51 -13.33
C THR A 75 -1.55 -11.94 -13.18
N GLN A 76 -0.67 -12.90 -12.96
CA GLN A 76 -1.02 -14.30 -12.73
C GLN A 76 -1.08 -14.65 -11.24
N LYS A 77 -1.64 -15.81 -10.91
CA LYS A 77 -1.59 -16.35 -9.55
C LYS A 77 -0.13 -16.62 -9.17
N GLY A 78 0.24 -16.39 -7.92
CA GLY A 78 1.63 -16.41 -7.46
C GLY A 78 2.37 -15.10 -7.75
N GLU A 79 1.69 -14.08 -8.29
CA GLU A 79 2.27 -12.78 -8.61
C GLU A 79 1.44 -11.64 -8.00
N PHE A 80 2.10 -10.52 -7.73
CA PHE A 80 1.43 -9.28 -7.38
C PHE A 80 2.15 -8.09 -8.00
N SER A 81 1.38 -7.05 -8.31
CA SER A 81 1.90 -5.81 -8.91
C SER A 81 1.56 -4.63 -8.03
N MET A 82 2.53 -3.74 -7.78
CA MET A 82 2.30 -2.49 -7.04
C MET A 82 3.01 -1.33 -7.71
N THR A 83 2.48 -0.13 -7.54
CA THR A 83 3.20 1.09 -7.92
C THR A 83 4.53 1.18 -7.20
N PHE A 84 5.60 1.50 -7.94
CA PHE A 84 6.96 1.51 -7.44
C PHE A 84 7.64 2.84 -7.74
N LEU A 85 8.14 3.51 -6.70
CA LEU A 85 8.83 4.80 -6.82
C LEU A 85 10.15 4.76 -6.06
N SER A 86 11.25 5.07 -6.76
CA SER A 86 12.57 5.28 -6.14
C SER A 86 13.02 4.14 -5.20
N GLY A 87 12.71 2.88 -5.54
CA GLY A 87 13.09 1.73 -4.71
C GLY A 87 12.04 1.31 -3.68
N PHE A 88 10.89 1.99 -3.62
CA PHE A 88 9.82 1.70 -2.66
C PHE A 88 8.50 1.27 -3.32
N PRO A 89 7.88 0.18 -2.82
CA PRO A 89 6.48 -0.09 -3.11
C PRO A 89 5.63 1.02 -2.48
N CYS A 90 4.63 1.48 -3.22
CA CYS A 90 3.57 2.33 -2.70
C CYS A 90 2.24 1.73 -3.12
N SER A 91 1.28 1.69 -2.22
CA SER A 91 -0.02 1.05 -2.45
C SER A 91 -1.05 1.90 -3.19
N ARG A 92 -0.64 2.91 -3.97
CA ARG A 92 -1.58 3.64 -4.85
C ARG A 92 -2.30 2.67 -5.77
N VAL A 93 -1.55 1.67 -6.26
CA VAL A 93 -2.09 0.48 -6.90
C VAL A 93 -1.55 -0.76 -6.22
N LEU A 94 -2.43 -1.75 -5.98
CA LEU A 94 -2.07 -3.14 -5.80
C LEU A 94 -2.96 -4.04 -6.69
N VAL A 95 -2.35 -4.91 -7.49
CA VAL A 95 -3.02 -5.93 -8.30
C VAL A 95 -2.59 -7.30 -7.80
N ILE A 96 -3.53 -8.14 -7.36
CA ILE A 96 -3.22 -9.46 -6.80
C ILE A 96 -4.44 -10.38 -6.88
N HIS A 97 -4.22 -11.69 -7.01
CA HIS A 97 -5.31 -12.65 -6.88
C HIS A 97 -5.80 -12.73 -5.44
N SER A 98 -7.11 -12.80 -5.26
CA SER A 98 -7.78 -12.90 -3.94
C SER A 98 -7.22 -14.04 -3.08
N GLU A 99 -6.96 -15.20 -3.67
CA GLU A 99 -6.38 -16.35 -2.96
C GLU A 99 -4.99 -16.04 -2.41
N ASP A 100 -4.11 -15.42 -3.22
CA ASP A 100 -2.77 -15.04 -2.80
C ASP A 100 -2.81 -13.94 -1.73
N PHE A 101 -3.69 -12.94 -1.91
CA PHE A 101 -3.92 -11.88 -0.94
C PHE A 101 -4.32 -12.42 0.44
N TRP A 102 -5.26 -13.36 0.49
CA TRP A 102 -5.71 -13.97 1.74
C TRP A 102 -4.72 -14.99 2.29
N SER A 103 -3.90 -15.64 1.45
CA SER A 103 -2.83 -16.53 1.90
C SER A 103 -1.74 -15.77 2.67
N ILE A 104 -1.57 -14.48 2.39
CA ILE A 104 -0.69 -13.56 3.13
C ILE A 104 -1.39 -12.97 4.38
N GLY A 105 -2.70 -13.16 4.53
CA GLY A 105 -3.51 -12.59 5.61
C GLY A 105 -4.06 -11.18 5.34
N GLY A 106 -4.00 -10.69 4.11
CA GLY A 106 -4.42 -9.34 3.74
C GLY A 106 -3.53 -8.23 4.32
N PHE A 107 -4.05 -7.01 4.42
CA PHE A 107 -3.35 -5.90 5.08
C PHE A 107 -3.40 -6.05 6.61
N ASP A 108 -2.32 -5.66 7.29
CA ASP A 108 -2.28 -5.62 8.76
C ASP A 108 -3.12 -4.43 9.27
N GLU A 109 -4.24 -4.73 9.93
CA GLU A 109 -5.19 -3.72 10.43
C GLU A 109 -4.71 -3.05 11.73
N HIS A 110 -3.64 -3.53 12.36
CA HIS A 110 -3.02 -2.89 13.51
C HIS A 110 -2.18 -1.67 13.11
N ILE A 111 -1.83 -1.54 11.84
CA ILE A 111 -1.14 -0.36 11.29
C ILE A 111 -2.19 0.73 11.01
N GLN A 112 -2.11 1.83 11.74
CA GLN A 112 -3.12 2.89 11.76
C GLN A 112 -2.70 4.15 10.99
N PHE A 113 -1.39 4.45 10.92
CA PHE A 113 -0.91 5.73 10.39
C PHE A 113 -0.16 5.61 9.06
N THR A 114 0.85 4.74 8.94
CA THR A 114 1.68 4.61 7.74
C THR A 114 2.42 3.28 7.64
N GLY A 115 2.52 2.76 6.42
CA GLY A 115 3.41 1.65 6.08
C GLY A 115 2.73 0.30 6.04
N GLU A 116 1.40 0.26 6.00
CA GLU A 116 0.61 -0.96 5.79
C GLU A 116 0.94 -1.62 4.46
N ASP A 117 1.31 -0.82 3.47
CA ASP A 117 1.69 -1.28 2.15
C ASP A 117 3.09 -1.87 2.09
N ARG A 118 4.04 -1.27 2.82
CA ARG A 118 5.39 -1.81 3.00
C ARG A 118 5.34 -3.12 3.79
N ASP A 119 4.53 -3.19 4.84
CA ASP A 119 4.32 -4.42 5.59
C ASP A 119 3.73 -5.51 4.68
N PHE A 120 2.68 -5.20 3.92
CA PHE A 120 2.10 -6.14 2.96
C PHE A 120 3.13 -6.60 1.91
N TYR A 121 3.87 -5.67 1.31
CA TYR A 121 4.90 -5.97 0.32
C TYR A 121 5.94 -6.94 0.88
N VAL A 122 6.49 -6.68 2.07
CA VAL A 122 7.51 -7.54 2.66
C VAL A 122 6.93 -8.93 2.96
N ARG A 123 5.72 -9.02 3.51
CA ARG A 123 5.06 -10.31 3.73
C ARG A 123 4.79 -11.08 2.43
N ALA A 124 4.40 -10.38 1.36
CA ALA A 124 4.17 -11.00 0.05
C ALA A 124 5.47 -11.58 -0.55
N ILE A 125 6.58 -10.84 -0.44
CA ILE A 125 7.91 -11.32 -0.85
C ILE A 125 8.34 -12.51 0.01
N ASP A 126 8.18 -12.42 1.33
CA ASP A 126 8.57 -13.48 2.26
C ASP A 126 7.73 -14.75 2.09
N PHE A 127 6.48 -14.62 1.66
CA PHE A 127 5.60 -15.72 1.27
C PHE A 127 6.03 -16.38 -0.06
N GLY A 128 6.86 -15.70 -0.85
CA GLY A 128 7.36 -16.20 -2.13
C GLY A 128 6.58 -15.74 -3.35
N LEU A 129 5.71 -14.72 -3.23
CA LEU A 129 5.05 -14.15 -4.41
C LEU A 129 6.05 -13.39 -5.28
N LYS A 130 5.87 -13.48 -6.59
CA LYS A 130 6.67 -12.74 -7.57
C LYS A 130 6.14 -11.31 -7.71
N PHE A 131 6.98 -10.34 -7.36
CA PHE A 131 6.67 -8.92 -7.50
C PHE A 131 6.86 -8.42 -8.94
N LYS A 132 5.90 -7.62 -9.42
CA LYS A 132 5.95 -6.90 -10.70
C LYS A 132 5.75 -5.39 -10.48
N PRO A 133 6.78 -4.55 -10.65
CA PRO A 133 6.63 -3.12 -10.43
C PRO A 133 5.72 -2.49 -11.49
N ILE A 134 4.82 -1.61 -11.03
CA ILE A 134 4.03 -0.72 -11.88
C ILE A 134 4.73 0.65 -11.87
N PRO A 135 5.22 1.15 -13.01
CA PRO A 135 5.85 2.47 -13.08
C PRO A 135 4.89 3.58 -12.67
N MET A 136 5.35 4.53 -11.86
CA MET A 136 4.52 5.65 -11.39
C MET A 136 3.92 6.50 -12.52
N ASN A 137 4.54 6.53 -13.71
CA ASN A 137 4.03 7.32 -14.83
C ASN A 137 2.79 6.72 -15.51
N VAL A 138 2.37 5.50 -15.16
CA VAL A 138 1.11 4.90 -15.67
C VAL A 138 -0.12 5.26 -14.81
N THR A 139 0.11 5.84 -13.63
CA THR A 139 -0.94 6.34 -12.72
C THR A 139 -0.59 7.75 -12.27
N ILE A 140 -1.37 8.73 -12.70
CA ILE A 140 -1.17 10.12 -12.27
C ILE A 140 -1.97 10.31 -10.99
N HIS A 141 -1.28 10.69 -9.91
CA HIS A 141 -1.92 11.08 -8.65
C HIS A 141 -2.34 12.53 -8.78
N GLU A 142 -3.64 12.82 -8.68
CA GLU A 142 -4.12 14.19 -8.70
C GLU A 142 -3.65 14.90 -7.43
N GLU A 143 -2.88 15.97 -7.59
CA GLU A 143 -2.44 16.76 -6.45
C GLU A 143 -3.67 17.37 -5.78
N HIS A 144 -3.81 17.10 -4.50
CA HIS A 144 -4.79 17.73 -3.64
C HIS A 144 -4.06 18.51 -2.54
N GLU A 145 -4.73 19.49 -1.94
CA GLU A 145 -4.17 20.21 -0.80
C GLU A 145 -3.67 19.22 0.24
N LYS A 146 -2.40 19.42 0.65
CA LYS A 146 -1.82 18.61 1.71
C LYS A 146 -2.57 18.94 2.97
N ARG A 147 -3.27 17.93 3.51
CA ARG A 147 -3.83 18.05 4.85
C ARG A 147 -2.69 18.29 5.83
N GLU A 148 -2.86 19.30 6.67
CA GLU A 148 -1.93 19.55 7.77
C GLU A 148 -1.88 18.29 8.64
N LYS A 149 -0.68 17.72 8.78
CA LYS A 149 -0.52 16.50 9.57
C LYS A 149 -0.61 16.88 11.03
N ASN A 150 -1.66 16.43 11.70
CA ASN A 150 -1.76 16.50 13.14
C ASN A 150 -0.52 15.82 13.76
N ILE A 151 0.08 16.45 14.79
CA ILE A 151 1.26 15.94 15.49
C ILE A 151 1.11 14.49 15.96
N HIS A 152 -0.09 14.07 16.36
CA HIS A 152 -0.37 12.68 16.73
C HIS A 152 -0.17 11.70 15.58
N VAL A 153 -0.59 12.08 14.36
CA VAL A 153 -0.40 11.27 13.15
C VAL A 153 1.09 11.21 12.79
N ALA A 154 1.81 12.33 12.93
CA ALA A 154 3.24 12.36 12.69
C ALA A 154 4.01 11.45 13.65
N ILE A 155 3.75 11.56 14.96
CA ILE A 155 4.38 10.72 15.99
C ILE A 155 4.01 9.24 15.80
N GLY A 156 2.73 8.95 15.59
CA GLY A 156 2.23 7.60 15.34
C GLY A 156 2.90 6.94 14.13
N GLY A 157 3.04 7.69 13.03
CA GLY A 157 3.74 7.19 11.84
C GLY A 157 5.23 6.94 12.06
N VAL A 158 5.90 7.73 12.92
CA VAL A 158 7.29 7.45 13.30
C VAL A 158 7.40 6.18 14.11
N LYS A 159 6.51 5.99 15.09
CA LYS A 159 6.43 4.76 15.89
C LYS A 159 6.25 3.52 15.01
N GLU A 160 5.30 3.55 14.09
CA GLU A 160 5.05 2.43 13.16
C GLU A 160 6.22 2.17 12.22
N ASN A 161 6.90 3.22 11.75
CA ASN A 161 8.13 3.06 10.96
C ASN A 161 9.23 2.34 11.75
N VAL A 162 9.40 2.66 13.03
CA VAL A 162 10.38 1.98 13.89
C VAL A 162 10.00 0.51 14.10
N ILE A 163 8.73 0.22 14.37
CA ILE A 163 8.25 -1.18 14.50
C ILE A 163 8.50 -1.95 13.20
N PHE A 164 8.22 -1.36 12.04
CA PHE A 164 8.51 -1.95 10.75
C PHE A 164 10.01 -2.29 10.60
N ILE A 165 10.90 -1.37 10.99
CA ILE A 165 12.34 -1.60 10.90
C ILE A 165 12.80 -2.67 11.87
N LEU A 166 12.26 -2.72 13.10
CA LEU A 166 12.58 -3.77 14.06
C LEU A 166 12.10 -5.15 13.56
N LYS A 167 10.93 -5.21 12.90
CA LYS A 167 10.35 -6.44 12.36
C LYS A 167 11.12 -6.97 11.15
N TYR A 168 11.57 -6.10 10.25
CA TYR A 168 12.08 -6.51 8.94
C TYR A 168 13.50 -6.07 8.61
N GLY A 169 14.06 -5.06 9.30
CA GLY A 169 15.29 -4.38 8.91
C GLY A 169 16.53 -5.27 8.88
N VAL A 170 16.57 -6.35 9.69
CA VAL A 170 17.68 -7.32 9.67
C VAL A 170 17.67 -8.16 8.38
N LYS A 171 16.49 -8.62 7.97
CA LYS A 171 16.30 -9.48 6.78
C LYS A 171 16.25 -8.67 5.49
N HIS A 172 15.66 -7.48 5.52
CA HIS A 172 15.37 -6.64 4.36
C HIS A 172 16.14 -5.31 4.42
N LYS A 173 17.47 -5.38 4.57
CA LYS A 173 18.36 -4.22 4.77
C LYS A 173 18.24 -3.15 3.68
N GLU A 174 18.03 -3.55 2.43
CA GLU A 174 17.90 -2.62 1.31
C GLU A 174 16.66 -1.74 1.44
N VAL A 175 15.52 -2.30 1.87
CA VAL A 175 14.29 -1.54 2.11
C VAL A 175 14.51 -0.48 3.19
N PHE A 176 15.27 -0.81 4.24
CA PHE A 176 15.60 0.15 5.29
C PHE A 176 16.58 1.24 4.83
N LYS A 177 17.63 0.85 4.10
CA LYS A 177 18.67 1.77 3.61
C LYS A 177 18.06 2.89 2.77
N VAL A 178 17.11 2.58 1.89
CA VAL A 178 16.46 3.61 1.07
C VAL A 178 15.59 4.53 1.93
N ASP A 179 14.90 4.05 2.99
CA ASP A 179 14.01 4.86 3.84
C ASP A 179 14.84 5.85 4.65
N PHE A 180 15.93 5.37 5.25
CA PHE A 180 16.84 6.20 6.02
C PHE A 180 17.52 7.26 5.13
N LEU A 181 18.05 6.86 3.97
CA LEU A 181 18.71 7.79 3.04
C LEU A 181 17.75 8.83 2.48
N ASP A 182 16.50 8.46 2.17
CA ASP A 182 15.48 9.38 1.69
C ASP A 182 15.15 10.45 2.75
N ARG A 183 14.94 10.04 4.01
CA ARG A 183 14.68 10.96 5.13
C ARG A 183 15.85 11.88 5.41
N PHE A 184 17.07 11.35 5.36
CA PHE A 184 18.29 12.13 5.55
C PHE A 184 18.44 13.18 4.45
N LYS A 185 18.29 12.80 3.17
CA LYS A 185 18.35 13.73 2.01
C LYS A 185 17.28 14.83 2.08
N LYS A 186 16.09 14.52 2.61
CA LYS A 186 15.00 15.48 2.81
C LYS A 186 15.19 16.38 4.04
N GLY A 187 16.32 16.27 4.75
CA GLY A 187 16.61 17.10 5.93
C GLY A 187 15.66 16.83 7.10
N GLN A 188 15.07 15.63 7.19
CA GLN A 188 14.07 15.29 8.21
C GLN A 188 14.71 14.93 9.57
N ILE A 189 15.61 15.79 10.07
CA ILE A 189 16.42 15.54 11.27
C ILE A 189 15.55 15.25 12.50
N ARG A 190 14.47 16.01 12.71
CA ARG A 190 13.53 15.79 13.83
C ARG A 190 12.91 14.40 13.79
N THR A 191 12.55 13.92 12.60
CA THR A 191 12.00 12.57 12.40
C THR A 191 13.04 11.51 12.73
N LEU A 192 14.28 11.68 12.29
CA LEU A 192 15.37 10.76 12.58
C LEU A 192 15.68 10.69 14.10
N LEU A 193 15.71 11.83 14.78
CA LEU A 193 15.89 11.87 16.24
C LEU A 193 14.75 11.15 16.97
N LEU A 194 13.50 11.37 16.55
CA LEU A 194 12.36 10.69 17.13
C LEU A 194 12.39 9.17 16.86
N GLN A 195 12.86 8.75 15.69
CA GLN A 195 13.10 7.33 15.40
C GLN A 195 14.11 6.73 16.38
N LEU A 196 15.25 7.40 16.63
CA LEU A 196 16.26 6.91 17.58
C LEU A 196 15.70 6.75 18.99
N ILE A 197 14.86 7.68 19.45
CA ILE A 197 14.18 7.59 20.75
C ILE A 197 13.30 6.33 20.81
N TYR A 198 12.47 6.10 19.79
CA TYR A 198 11.61 4.92 19.74
C TYR A 198 12.40 3.61 19.58
N PHE A 199 13.51 3.61 18.83
CA PHE A 199 14.40 2.45 18.74
C PHE A 199 14.92 2.08 20.12
N TYR A 200 15.48 3.05 20.85
CA TYR A 200 15.95 2.83 22.20
C TYR A 200 14.80 2.30 23.07
N TYR A 201 13.65 2.98 23.08
CA TYR A 201 12.49 2.56 23.85
C TYR A 201 12.11 1.08 23.60
N TYR A 202 12.01 0.65 22.34
CA TYR A 202 11.63 -0.73 22.00
C TYR A 202 12.72 -1.77 22.24
N LEU A 203 13.99 -1.39 22.18
CA LEU A 203 15.09 -2.29 22.56
C LEU A 203 15.02 -2.68 24.04
N PHE A 204 14.58 -1.76 24.92
CA PHE A 204 14.49 -2.01 26.36
C PHE A 204 13.13 -2.50 26.85
N LYS A 205 12.03 -2.08 26.20
CA LYS A 205 10.66 -2.43 26.62
C LYS A 205 10.05 -3.59 25.83
N GLY A 206 10.72 -4.05 24.77
CA GLY A 206 10.17 -5.01 23.81
C GLY A 206 9.25 -4.35 22.78
N VAL A 207 9.15 -4.96 21.60
CA VAL A 207 8.27 -4.49 20.53
C VAL A 207 6.82 -4.88 20.89
N PRO A 208 5.87 -3.93 20.90
CA PRO A 208 4.46 -4.26 21.10
C PRO A 208 3.94 -5.04 19.90
N TYR A 209 3.29 -6.18 20.17
CA TYR A 209 2.50 -6.95 19.20
C TYR A 209 1.03 -6.83 19.57
#